data_AF-A0A2U0UP36-F1
#
_entry.id   AF-A0A2U0UP36-F1
#
_cell.length_a   1.000
_cell.length_b   1.000
_cell.length_c   1.000
_cell.angle_alpha   90.00
_cell.angle_beta   90.00
_cell.angle_gamma   90.00
#
_symmetry.space_group_name_H-M   'P 1'
#
loop_
_entity.id
_entity.type
_entity.pdbx_description
1 polymer ?
#
loop_
_entity_poly.entity_id
_entity_poly.type
_entity_poly.pdbx_seq_one_letter_code
_entity_poly.pdbx_strand_id
1 'polypeptide(L)'
;MEDVVLLTNRNKFMEKIKAHKLVLKHYAFSIIIFNIENEMLLQQRALTKYHSGGLWSNACCGHPLSVDSIFHIKHQAIQRLFEELGFTTDIHYQCTCEY
;
A
#
# COMPACT_ATOMS: atom_id res chain seq x y z
N MET A 1 -10.58 6.46 4.03
CA MET A 1 -9.13 6.18 4.09
C MET A 1 -8.90 5.53 5.44
N GLU A 2 -8.30 4.36 5.49
CA GLU A 2 -8.17 3.63 6.76
C GLU A 2 -7.23 4.38 7.71
N ASP A 3 -7.74 4.71 8.89
CA ASP A 3 -7.04 5.43 9.95
C ASP A 3 -6.20 4.50 10.83
N VAL A 4 -6.06 3.23 10.45
CA VAL A 4 -5.30 2.21 11.18
C VAL A 4 -4.33 1.46 10.28
N VAL A 5 -3.32 0.88 10.91
CA VAL A 5 -2.37 -0.07 10.30
C VAL A 5 -2.22 -1.29 11.19
N LEU A 6 -1.92 -2.44 10.59
CA LEU A 6 -1.61 -3.67 11.29
C LEU A 6 -0.11 -3.72 11.63
N LEU A 7 0.23 -3.66 12.93
CA LEU A 7 1.61 -3.76 13.37
C LEU A 7 2.12 -5.20 13.24
N THR A 8 3.40 -5.36 12.87
CA THR A 8 4.01 -6.69 12.76
C THR A 8 4.28 -7.31 14.13
N ASN A 9 4.42 -6.49 15.18
CA ASN A 9 4.54 -6.98 16.54
C ASN A 9 3.16 -7.36 17.11
N ARG A 10 2.86 -8.66 17.12
CA ARG A 10 1.62 -9.24 17.69
C ARG A 10 0.34 -8.96 16.88
N ASN A 11 0.45 -8.55 15.61
CA ASN A 11 -0.69 -8.34 14.71
C ASN A 11 -1.80 -7.47 15.33
N LYS A 12 -1.40 -6.36 15.98
CA LYS A 12 -2.35 -5.42 16.59
C LYS A 12 -2.55 -4.22 15.69
N PHE A 13 -3.78 -3.73 15.64
CA PHE A 13 -4.07 -2.46 14.99
C PHE A 13 -3.56 -1.28 15.82
N MET A 14 -3.04 -0.28 15.13
CA MET A 14 -2.71 1.02 15.70
C MET A 14 -3.15 2.12 14.75
N GLU A 15 -3.50 3.29 15.29
CA GLU A 15 -3.74 4.49 14.50
C GLU A 15 -2.55 4.79 13.58
N LYS A 16 -2.84 5.04 12.31
CA LYS A 16 -1.86 5.13 11.23
C LYS A 16 -0.82 6.21 11.46
N ILE A 17 -1.24 7.44 11.75
CA ILE A 17 -0.34 8.58 11.98
C ILE A 17 0.56 8.30 13.18
N LYS A 18 0.01 7.74 14.26
CA LYS A 18 0.75 7.35 15.47
C LYS A 18 1.80 6.28 15.16
N ALA A 19 1.45 5.24 14.41
CA ALA A 19 2.41 4.20 14.01
C ALA A 19 3.59 4.78 13.19
N HIS A 20 3.30 5.70 12.26
CA HIS A 20 4.34 6.37 11.47
C HIS A 20 5.20 7.33 12.31
N LYS A 21 4.60 8.07 13.25
CA LYS A 21 5.32 8.99 14.16
C LYS A 21 6.22 8.26 15.14
N LEU A 22 5.79 7.09 15.62
CA LEU A 22 6.55 6.24 16.54
C LEU A 22 7.52 5.28 15.83
N VAL A 23 7.58 5.32 14.50
CA VAL A 23 8.45 4.47 13.68
C VAL A 23 8.27 2.97 14.00
N LEU A 24 7.01 2.55 14.18
CA LEU A 24 6.69 1.16 14.49
C LEU A 24 6.58 0.34 13.19
N LYS A 25 7.15 -0.87 13.18
CA LYS A 25 7.01 -1.80 12.06
C LYS A 25 5.55 -2.22 11.87
N HIS A 26 5.06 -2.12 10.65
CA HIS A 26 3.69 -2.45 10.27
C HIS A 26 3.65 -3.02 8.85
N TYR A 27 2.61 -3.79 8.55
CA TYR A 27 2.43 -4.38 7.23
C TYR A 27 2.01 -3.31 6.21
N ALA A 28 2.56 -3.43 5.01
CA ALA A 28 2.23 -2.60 3.87
C ALA A 28 2.26 -3.43 2.58
N PHE A 29 1.64 -2.92 1.52
CA PHE A 29 1.79 -3.46 0.16
C PHE A 29 2.18 -2.34 -0.81
N SER A 30 2.86 -2.73 -1.88
CA SER A 30 3.26 -1.86 -2.98
C SER A 30 2.93 -2.55 -4.30
N ILE A 31 2.24 -1.83 -5.19
CA ILE A 31 1.83 -2.31 -6.51
C ILE A 31 2.73 -1.67 -7.55
N ILE A 32 3.38 -2.49 -8.36
CA ILE A 32 4.16 -2.08 -9.53
C ILE A 32 3.36 -2.49 -10.77
N ILE A 33 3.11 -1.55 -11.69
CA ILE A 33 2.35 -1.79 -12.92
C ILE A 33 3.22 -1.40 -14.09
N PHE A 34 3.31 -2.29 -15.08
CA PHE A 34 3.93 -2.04 -16.35
C PHE A 34 2.88 -2.05 -17.46
N ASN A 35 3.01 -1.17 -18.44
CA ASN A 35 2.22 -1.25 -19.68
C ASN A 35 2.79 -2.33 -20.62
N ILE A 36 2.17 -2.51 -21.78
CA ILE A 36 2.62 -3.48 -22.80
C ILE A 36 3.99 -3.14 -23.40
N GLU A 37 4.46 -1.90 -23.24
CA GLU A 37 5.77 -1.42 -23.69
C GLU A 37 6.84 -1.55 -22.58
N ASN A 38 6.48 -2.19 -21.45
CA ASN A 38 7.34 -2.39 -20.28
C ASN A 38 7.75 -1.08 -19.58
N GLU A 39 6.93 -0.04 -19.69
CA GLU A 39 7.08 1.22 -18.96
C GLU A 39 6.33 1.16 -17.63
N MET A 40 6.96 1.66 -16.57
CA MET A 40 6.38 1.64 -15.23
C MET A 40 5.44 2.82 -14.99
N LEU A 41 4.23 2.54 -14.51
CA LEU A 41 3.32 3.58 -14.02
C LEU A 41 3.84 4.16 -12.71
N LEU A 42 4.08 5.47 -12.72
CA LEU A 42 4.41 6.25 -11.53
C LEU A 42 3.21 7.09 -11.09
N GLN A 43 3.03 7.22 -9.77
CA GLN A 43 2.02 8.08 -9.18
C GLN A 43 2.70 9.26 -8.48
N GLN A 44 2.32 10.48 -8.86
CA GLN A 44 2.61 11.64 -8.02
C GLN A 44 1.56 11.71 -6.91
N ARG A 45 2.02 11.66 -5.66
CA ARG A 45 1.13 11.66 -4.50
C ARG A 45 0.46 13.02 -4.35
N ALA A 46 -0.83 13.02 -4.01
CA ALA A 46 -1.56 14.26 -3.73
C ALA A 46 -0.82 15.11 -2.68
N LEU A 47 -0.77 16.43 -2.89
CA LEU A 47 -0.07 17.38 -2.02
C LEU A 47 -0.60 17.36 -0.58
N THR A 48 -1.86 16.99 -0.39
CA THR A 48 -2.55 16.93 0.90
C THR A 48 -2.21 15.69 1.73
N LYS A 49 -1.45 14.73 1.21
CA LYS A 49 -1.02 13.54 1.98
C LYS A 49 -0.09 13.98 3.11
N TYR A 50 -0.44 13.62 4.35
CA TYR A 50 0.41 13.86 5.53
C TYR A 50 1.86 13.40 5.34
N HIS A 51 2.05 12.19 4.81
CA HIS A 51 3.38 11.65 4.55
C HIS A 51 3.67 11.62 3.05
N SER A 52 4.81 12.20 2.67
CA SER A 52 5.34 12.19 1.29
C SER A 52 4.38 12.79 0.26
N GLY A 53 3.64 13.85 0.61
CA GLY A 53 2.81 14.58 -0.35
C GLY A 53 3.65 15.23 -1.46
N GLY A 54 3.18 15.19 -2.71
CA GLY A 54 3.86 15.75 -3.88
C GLY A 54 5.04 14.93 -4.42
N LEU A 55 5.49 13.91 -3.69
CA LEU A 55 6.57 13.03 -4.13
C LEU A 55 6.05 11.99 -5.15
N TRP A 56 6.93 11.59 -6.05
CA TRP A 56 6.72 10.49 -6.99
C TRP A 56 7.00 9.14 -6.32
N SER A 57 6.16 8.15 -6.61
CA SER A 57 6.28 6.77 -6.14
C SER A 57 5.83 5.81 -7.25
N ASN A 58 5.93 4.50 -6.99
CA ASN A 58 5.24 3.48 -7.78
C ASN A 58 3.72 3.68 -7.83
N ALA A 59 3.05 2.90 -8.70
CA ALA A 59 1.65 3.04 -9.05
C ALA A 59 0.68 3.20 -7.84
N CYS A 60 0.75 2.32 -6.84
CA CYS A 60 -0.14 2.41 -5.68
C CYS A 60 0.43 1.69 -4.46
N CYS A 61 0.23 2.25 -3.27
CA CYS A 61 0.65 1.67 -2.00
C CYS A 61 -0.46 1.77 -0.96
N GLY A 62 -0.45 0.85 0.00
CA GLY A 62 -1.41 0.85 1.10
C GLY A 62 -0.99 -0.07 2.24
N HIS A 63 -1.91 -0.26 3.17
CA HIS A 63 -1.72 -1.14 4.32
C HIS A 63 -2.82 -2.20 4.28
N PRO A 64 -2.51 -3.49 4.40
CA PRO A 64 -3.53 -4.50 4.54
C PRO A 64 -4.09 -4.48 5.98
N LEU A 65 -5.39 -4.70 6.11
CA LEU A 65 -6.10 -4.95 7.36
C LEU A 65 -6.01 -6.42 7.82
N SER A 66 -5.72 -7.34 6.90
CA SER A 66 -5.47 -8.76 7.19
C SER A 66 -4.31 -9.26 6.35
N VAL A 67 -3.44 -10.03 7.00
CA VAL A 67 -2.29 -10.71 6.40
C VAL A 67 -2.38 -12.22 6.52
N ASP A 68 -3.58 -12.75 6.82
CA ASP A 68 -3.80 -14.19 7.00
C ASP A 68 -3.57 -14.98 5.70
N SER A 69 -3.72 -14.31 4.56
CA SER A 69 -3.43 -14.89 3.25
C SER A 69 -3.04 -13.80 2.23
N ILE A 70 -2.23 -14.19 1.25
CA ILE A 70 -1.95 -13.37 0.06
C ILE A 70 -3.24 -13.00 -0.68
N PHE A 71 -4.26 -13.86 -0.64
CA PHE A 71 -5.57 -13.58 -1.23
C PHE A 71 -6.23 -12.33 -0.60
N HIS A 72 -6.23 -12.23 0.73
CA HIS A 72 -6.79 -11.05 1.43
C HIS A 72 -5.99 -9.78 1.14
N ILE A 73 -4.65 -9.87 1.07
CA ILE A 73 -3.80 -8.72 0.75
C ILE A 73 -4.06 -8.26 -0.69
N LYS A 74 -4.13 -9.20 -1.65
CA LYS A 74 -4.43 -8.93 -3.06
C LYS A 74 -5.79 -8.24 -3.22
N HIS A 75 -6.82 -8.73 -2.54
CA HIS A 75 -8.16 -8.13 -2.60
C HIS A 75 -8.14 -6.66 -2.17
N GLN A 76 -7.49 -6.35 -1.04
CA GLN A 76 -7.38 -4.98 -0.53
C GLN A 76 -6.50 -4.09 -1.40
N ALA A 77 -5.43 -4.66 -1.99
CA ALA A 77 -4.59 -3.95 -2.94
C ALA A 77 -5.35 -3.54 -4.22
N ILE A 78 -6.19 -4.43 -4.76
CA ILE A 78 -7.05 -4.12 -5.91
C ILE A 78 -8.08 -3.04 -5.57
N GLN A 79 -8.72 -3.13 -4.39
CA GLN A 79 -9.63 -2.08 -3.94
C GLN A 79 -8.90 -0.73 -3.82
N ARG A 80 -7.71 -0.72 -3.24
CA ARG A 80 -6.92 0.49 -3.08
C ARG A 80 -6.48 1.09 -4.42
N LEU A 81 -6.15 0.25 -5.40
CA LEU A 81 -5.84 0.66 -6.76
C LEU A 81 -7.02 1.40 -7.38
N PHE A 82 -8.24 0.86 -7.23
CA PHE A 82 -9.44 1.51 -7.73
C PHE A 82 -9.72 2.84 -7.02
N GLU A 83 -9.55 2.91 -5.70
CA GLU A 83 -9.73 4.14 -4.92
C GLU A 83 -8.74 5.26 -5.30
N GLU A 84 -7.47 4.91 -5.58
CA GLU A 84 -6.40 5.88 -5.85
C GLU A 84 -6.29 6.26 -7.33
N LEU A 85 -6.56 5.32 -8.25
CA LEU A 85 -6.32 5.49 -9.69
C LEU A 85 -7.56 5.25 -10.58
N GLY A 86 -8.68 4.82 -10.02
CA GLY A 86 -9.96 4.68 -10.75
C GLY A 86 -10.06 3.45 -11.65
N PHE A 87 -9.13 2.51 -11.58
CA PHE A 87 -9.16 1.26 -12.35
C PHE A 87 -8.69 0.06 -11.54
N THR A 88 -8.97 -1.14 -12.04
CA THR A 88 -8.43 -2.40 -11.53
C THR A 88 -7.70 -3.14 -12.64
N THR A 89 -6.75 -3.99 -12.26
CA THR A 89 -6.06 -4.94 -13.14
C THR A 89 -5.70 -6.17 -12.33
N ASP A 90 -5.39 -7.27 -13.01
CA ASP A 90 -4.85 -8.42 -12.29
C ASP A 90 -3.45 -8.09 -11.74
N ILE A 91 -3.20 -8.51 -10.51
CA ILE A 91 -1.92 -8.31 -9.82
C ILE A 91 -1.47 -9.64 -9.25
N HIS A 92 -0.17 -9.92 -9.33
CA HIS A 92 0.43 -11.15 -8.83
C HIS A 92 1.40 -10.84 -7.70
N TYR A 93 1.43 -11.70 -6.69
CA TYR A 93 2.41 -11.61 -5.61
C TYR A 93 3.80 -11.95 -6.17
N GLN A 94 4.76 -11.05 -5.92
CA GLN A 94 6.15 -11.23 -6.34
C GLN A 94 7.04 -11.68 -5.18
N CYS A 95 7.06 -10.91 -4.09
CA CYS A 95 7.89 -11.18 -2.93
C CYS A 95 7.39 -10.42 -1.69
N THR A 96 7.98 -10.77 -0.54
CA THR A 96 7.86 -10.03 0.72
C THR A 96 9.24 -9.55 1.11
N CYS A 97 9.34 -8.29 1.52
CA CYS A 97 10.58 -7.70 2.03
C CYS A 97 10.37 -7.24 3.47
N GLU A 98 11.37 -7.44 4.31
CA GLU A 98 11.41 -6.89 5.67
C GLU A 98 12.59 -5.93 5.77
N TYR A 99 12.33 -4.74 6.31
CA TYR A 99 13.34 -3.73 6.66
C TYR A 99 12.98 -3.07 7.98
#